data_AF-A0A0F7PCB8-F1
#
_entry.id   AF-A0A0F7PCB8-F1
#
_cell.length_a   1.000
_cell.length_b   1.000
_cell.length_c   1.000
_cell.angle_alpha   90.00
_cell.angle_beta   90.00
_cell.angle_gamma   90.00
#
_symmetry.space_group_name_H-M   'P 1'
#
loop_
_entity.id
_entity.type
_entity.pdbx_description
1 polymer ?
#
loop_
_entity_poly.entity_id
_entity_poly.type
_entity_poly.pdbx_seq_one_letter_code
_entity_poly.pdbx_strand_id
1 'polypeptide(L)'
;MGFSVSASTVIVFIAAFASVGMLYTSAYNGFEAIDDATMDQQDRALATENTAINVTDSTHDTSGTTDYVNLTVENVGSTALHVSQTDILLNGNPVTSSATVTVSTDDGTLTTGSDGTDLWLPGETLSVSIHKNSTDPRVKIVTETGVAETEVVA
;
A
#
# COMPACT_ATOMS: atom_id res chain seq x y z
N MET A 1 -66.63 10.75 -20.92
CA MET A 1 -65.71 9.63 -21.24
C MET A 1 -64.28 10.07 -21.63
N GLY A 2 -63.97 11.33 -21.96
CA GLY A 2 -62.62 11.75 -22.39
C GLY A 2 -61.66 12.27 -21.30
N PHE A 3 -62.16 12.80 -20.18
CA PHE A 3 -61.32 13.42 -19.14
C PHE A 3 -60.50 12.41 -18.33
N SER A 4 -61.08 11.25 -17.99
CA SER A 4 -60.40 10.23 -17.18
C SER A 4 -59.20 9.60 -17.90
N VAL A 5 -59.33 9.30 -19.20
CA VAL A 5 -58.23 8.76 -20.01
C VAL A 5 -57.15 9.82 -20.17
N SER A 6 -57.51 11.06 -20.56
CA SER A 6 -56.53 12.15 -20.72
C SER A 6 -55.80 12.51 -19.42
N ALA A 7 -56.47 12.49 -18.27
CA ALA A 7 -55.83 12.77 -16.98
C ALA A 7 -54.89 11.63 -16.55
N SER A 8 -55.28 10.36 -16.78
CA SER A 8 -54.43 9.21 -16.47
C SER A 8 -53.15 9.18 -17.32
N THR A 9 -53.25 9.52 -18.60
CA THR A 9 -52.08 9.59 -19.50
C THR A 9 -51.07 10.64 -19.04
N VAL A 10 -51.53 11.80 -18.56
CA VAL A 10 -50.65 12.86 -18.03
C VAL A 10 -49.89 12.40 -16.78
N ILE A 11 -50.57 11.74 -15.84
CA ILE A 11 -49.94 11.24 -14.61
C ILE A 11 -48.86 10.20 -14.94
N VAL A 12 -49.17 9.25 -15.82
CA VAL A 12 -48.20 8.23 -16.25
C VAL A 12 -47.00 8.87 -16.94
N PHE A 13 -47.21 9.90 -17.75
CA PHE A 13 -46.13 10.59 -18.43
C PHE A 13 -45.19 11.32 -17.45
N ILE A 14 -45.74 11.98 -16.43
CA ILE A 14 -44.95 12.64 -15.37
C ILE A 14 -44.16 11.61 -14.57
N ALA A 15 -44.79 10.50 -14.17
CA ALA A 15 -44.12 9.44 -13.43
C ALA A 15 -43.00 8.79 -14.26
N ALA A 16 -43.22 8.58 -15.56
CA ALA A 16 -42.20 8.08 -16.46
C ALA A 16 -41.03 9.05 -16.59
N PHE A 17 -41.28 10.35 -16.73
CA PHE A 17 -40.23 11.36 -16.83
C PHE A 17 -39.40 11.45 -15.55
N ALA A 18 -40.06 11.44 -14.39
CA ALA A 18 -39.38 11.38 -13.09
C ALA A 18 -38.53 10.11 -12.95
N SER A 19 -39.06 8.96 -13.38
CA SER A 19 -38.35 7.67 -13.34
C SER A 19 -37.13 7.66 -14.23
N VAL A 20 -37.23 8.19 -15.45
CA VAL A 20 -36.09 8.33 -16.37
C VAL A 20 -35.04 9.27 -15.80
N GLY A 21 -35.44 10.39 -15.19
CA GLY A 21 -34.51 11.31 -14.54
C GLY A 21 -33.70 10.64 -13.43
N MET A 22 -34.36 9.86 -12.56
CA MET A 22 -33.70 9.08 -11.51
C MET A 22 -32.82 7.95 -12.05
N LEU A 23 -33.27 7.27 -13.11
CA LEU A 23 -32.50 6.20 -13.75
C LEU A 23 -31.25 6.75 -14.42
N TYR A 24 -31.34 7.91 -15.09
CA TYR A 24 -30.20 8.56 -15.73
C TYR A 24 -29.14 8.95 -14.71
N THR A 25 -29.52 9.61 -13.60
CA THR A 25 -28.55 10.02 -12.57
C THR A 25 -27.89 8.81 -11.91
N SER A 26 -28.67 7.77 -11.59
CA SER A 26 -28.11 6.54 -11.02
C SER A 26 -27.18 5.82 -11.99
N ALA A 27 -27.52 5.76 -13.28
CA ALA A 27 -26.67 5.14 -14.29
C ALA A 27 -25.38 5.94 -14.48
N TYR A 28 -25.48 7.26 -14.58
CA TYR A 28 -24.33 8.15 -14.78
C TYR A 28 -23.34 8.08 -13.61
N ASN A 29 -23.82 8.22 -12.37
CA ASN A 29 -22.97 8.05 -11.18
C ASN A 29 -22.33 6.66 -11.11
N GLY A 30 -23.06 5.64 -11.56
CA GLY A 30 -22.53 4.27 -11.65
C GLY A 30 -21.40 4.14 -12.68
N PHE A 31 -21.51 4.81 -13.83
CA PHE A 31 -20.45 4.81 -14.84
C PHE A 31 -19.21 5.56 -14.37
N GLU A 32 -19.35 6.72 -13.72
CA GLU A 32 -18.22 7.45 -13.13
C GLU A 32 -17.49 6.60 -12.09
N ALA A 33 -18.22 5.95 -11.19
CA ALA A 33 -17.62 5.09 -10.17
C ALA A 33 -16.83 3.89 -10.75
N ILE A 34 -17.27 3.36 -11.90
CA ILE A 34 -16.54 2.27 -12.59
C ILE A 34 -15.30 2.82 -13.29
N ASP A 35 -15.42 3.99 -13.93
CA ASP A 35 -14.30 4.63 -14.62
C ASP A 35 -13.19 5.00 -13.63
N ASP A 36 -13.54 5.65 -12.51
CA ASP A 36 -12.62 5.98 -11.41
C ASP A 36 -11.95 4.72 -10.86
N ALA A 37 -12.72 3.65 -10.57
CA ALA A 37 -12.16 2.39 -10.08
C ALA A 37 -11.21 1.73 -11.10
N THR A 38 -11.47 1.90 -12.39
CA THR A 38 -10.64 1.38 -13.47
C THR A 38 -9.33 2.17 -13.58
N MET A 39 -9.39 3.51 -13.49
CA MET A 39 -8.20 4.36 -13.46
C MET A 39 -7.33 4.04 -12.24
N ASP A 40 -7.93 3.97 -11.05
CA ASP A 40 -7.27 3.58 -9.80
C ASP A 40 -6.57 2.20 -9.91
N GLN A 41 -7.18 1.24 -10.60
CA GLN A 41 -6.59 -0.08 -10.81
C GLN A 41 -5.36 0.02 -11.73
N GLN A 42 -5.44 0.80 -12.81
CA GLN A 42 -4.33 1.01 -13.74
C GLN A 42 -3.16 1.71 -13.06
N ASP A 43 -3.44 2.75 -12.26
CA ASP A 43 -2.42 3.49 -11.51
C ASP A 43 -1.73 2.60 -10.49
N ARG A 44 -2.47 1.77 -9.74
CA ARG A 44 -1.87 0.78 -8.83
C ARG A 44 -1.03 -0.26 -9.56
N ALA A 45 -1.48 -0.75 -10.71
CA ALA A 45 -0.71 -1.69 -11.51
C ALA A 45 0.61 -1.06 -11.99
N LEU A 46 0.57 0.19 -12.45
CA LEU A 46 1.76 0.92 -12.86
C LEU A 46 2.72 1.19 -11.68
N ALA A 47 2.19 1.55 -10.51
CA ALA A 47 2.99 1.74 -9.30
C ALA A 47 3.66 0.43 -8.85
N THR A 48 2.94 -0.69 -8.96
CA THR A 48 3.49 -2.03 -8.66
C THR A 48 4.61 -2.40 -9.62
N GLU A 49 4.42 -2.22 -10.93
CA GLU A 49 5.44 -2.50 -11.96
C GLU A 49 6.69 -1.64 -11.81
N ASN A 50 6.54 -0.39 -11.38
CA ASN A 50 7.66 0.53 -11.14
C ASN A 50 8.29 0.40 -9.74
N THR A 51 7.72 -0.44 -8.87
CA THR A 51 8.30 -0.74 -7.55
C THR A 51 9.11 -2.01 -7.65
N ALA A 52 10.37 -1.94 -7.21
CA ALA A 52 11.20 -3.12 -7.02
C ALA A 52 12.07 -2.89 -5.79
N ILE A 53 12.18 -3.91 -4.94
CA ILE A 53 13.03 -3.89 -3.76
C ILE A 53 13.93 -5.11 -3.79
N ASN A 54 15.13 -4.99 -3.22
CA ASN A 54 16.08 -6.09 -3.13
C ASN A 54 16.66 -6.15 -1.72
N VAL A 55 16.67 -7.33 -1.12
CA VAL A 55 17.37 -7.55 0.15
C VAL A 55 18.86 -7.76 -0.17
N THR A 56 19.72 -6.87 0.32
CA THR A 56 21.16 -6.88 0.02
C THR A 56 21.98 -7.55 1.11
N ASP A 57 21.55 -7.45 2.37
CA ASP A 57 22.22 -8.05 3.51
C ASP A 57 21.20 -8.45 4.58
N SER A 58 21.39 -9.60 5.20
CA SER A 58 20.61 -10.03 6.36
C SER A 58 21.52 -10.74 7.36
N THR A 59 21.42 -10.37 8.63
CA THR A 59 22.26 -10.95 9.70
C THR A 59 21.46 -11.21 10.96
N HIS A 60 21.69 -12.36 11.59
CA HIS A 60 21.14 -12.72 12.89
C HIS A 60 22.25 -12.76 13.95
N ASP A 61 22.23 -11.83 14.90
CA ASP A 61 23.16 -11.80 16.02
C ASP A 61 22.51 -12.33 17.29
N THR A 62 22.99 -13.50 17.74
CA THR A 62 22.56 -14.18 18.98
C THR A 62 23.56 -14.00 20.13
N SER A 63 24.51 -13.07 20.03
CA SER A 63 25.63 -12.94 20.99
C SER A 63 25.22 -12.29 22.32
N GLY A 64 24.04 -11.65 22.38
CA GLY A 64 23.55 -10.88 23.52
C GLY A 64 22.50 -11.60 24.38
N THR A 65 21.94 -10.86 25.34
CA THR A 65 20.76 -11.30 26.13
C THR A 65 19.48 -11.37 25.30
N THR A 66 19.47 -10.67 24.16
CA THR A 66 18.39 -10.61 23.18
C THR A 66 18.99 -10.75 21.78
N ASP A 67 18.30 -11.45 20.89
CA ASP A 67 18.70 -11.56 19.49
C ASP A 67 18.42 -10.27 18.72
N TYR A 68 19.32 -9.95 17.78
CA TYR A 68 19.17 -8.85 16.83
C TYR A 68 19.07 -9.41 15.42
N VAL A 69 18.01 -9.06 14.71
CA VAL A 69 17.86 -9.39 13.29
C VAL A 69 18.01 -8.10 12.50
N ASN A 70 19.10 -7.98 11.75
CA ASN A 70 19.34 -6.82 10.90
C ASN A 70 19.08 -7.18 9.44
N LEU A 71 18.47 -6.25 8.73
CA LEU A 71 18.08 -6.42 7.35
C LEU A 71 18.32 -5.13 6.59
N THR A 72 18.95 -5.26 5.43
CA THR A 72 19.31 -4.14 4.57
C THR A 72 18.60 -4.34 3.24
N VAL A 73 17.83 -3.34 2.83
CA VAL A 73 16.90 -3.43 1.70
C VAL A 73 17.09 -2.23 0.80
N GLU A 74 17.31 -2.44 -0.48
CA GLU A 74 17.52 -1.37 -1.45
C GLU A 74 16.27 -1.18 -2.32
N ASN A 75 15.89 0.08 -2.56
CA ASN A 75 14.86 0.41 -3.55
C ASN A 75 15.50 0.43 -4.93
N VAL A 76 15.42 -0.69 -5.63
CA VAL A 76 15.94 -0.86 -7.01
C VAL A 76 14.89 -0.51 -8.07
N GLY A 77 13.72 -0.02 -7.65
CA GLY A 77 12.65 0.45 -8.51
C GLY A 77 12.87 1.87 -9.02
N SER A 78 11.81 2.45 -9.60
CA SER A 78 11.79 3.83 -10.10
C SER A 78 10.81 4.73 -9.35
N THR A 79 10.09 4.17 -8.36
CA THR A 79 9.09 4.88 -7.54
C THR A 79 9.64 5.13 -6.13
N ALA A 80 9.36 6.31 -5.60
CA ALA A 80 9.63 6.62 -4.19
C ALA A 80 8.63 5.90 -3.29
N LEU A 81 9.09 5.35 -2.19
CA LEU A 81 8.28 4.57 -1.25
C LEU A 81 8.17 5.27 0.10
N HIS A 82 7.07 5.03 0.80
CA HIS A 82 6.88 5.47 2.17
C HIS A 82 7.34 4.39 3.17
N VAL A 83 8.21 4.77 4.10
CA VAL A 83 8.66 3.85 5.17
C VAL A 83 7.50 3.52 6.10
N SER A 84 6.67 4.50 6.45
CA SER A 84 5.49 4.30 7.30
C SER A 84 4.42 3.38 6.71
N GLN A 85 4.43 3.20 5.38
CA GLN A 85 3.54 2.31 4.65
C GLN A 85 4.24 1.00 4.24
N THR A 86 5.44 0.74 4.76
CA THR A 86 6.18 -0.50 4.57
C THR A 86 5.99 -1.39 5.78
N ASP A 87 5.39 -2.56 5.58
CA ASP A 87 5.14 -3.54 6.63
C ASP A 87 6.30 -4.53 6.74
N ILE A 88 6.74 -4.77 7.98
CA ILE A 88 7.79 -5.75 8.30
C ILE A 88 7.18 -6.87 9.14
N LEU A 89 7.35 -8.11 8.66
CA LEU A 89 6.86 -9.31 9.29
C LEU A 89 8.04 -10.21 9.69
N LEU A 90 8.09 -10.59 10.97
CA LEU A 90 9.03 -11.59 11.48
C LEU A 90 8.27 -12.90 11.75
N ASN A 91 8.65 -13.98 11.06
CA ASN A 91 7.99 -15.28 11.14
C ASN A 91 6.46 -15.20 10.94
N GLY A 92 6.02 -14.28 10.07
CA GLY A 92 4.61 -14.04 9.76
C GLY A 92 3.87 -13.13 10.76
N ASN A 93 4.55 -12.58 11.78
CA ASN A 93 3.94 -11.65 12.74
C ASN A 93 4.44 -10.22 12.47
N PRO A 94 3.55 -9.21 12.51
CA PRO A 94 3.94 -7.81 12.32
C PRO A 94 4.86 -7.31 13.43
N VAL A 95 5.86 -6.51 13.05
CA VAL A 95 6.84 -5.93 13.95
C VAL A 95 6.59 -4.42 14.05
N THR A 96 5.87 -3.97 15.07
CA THR A 96 5.47 -2.56 15.20
C THR A 96 6.15 -1.82 16.36
N SER A 97 6.61 -2.52 17.40
CA SER A 97 7.15 -1.90 18.62
C SER A 97 8.60 -2.26 18.95
N SER A 98 9.18 -3.21 18.22
CA SER A 98 10.49 -3.82 18.54
C SER A 98 11.50 -3.67 17.41
N ALA A 99 11.16 -2.92 16.36
CA ALA A 99 12.05 -2.62 15.25
C ALA A 99 12.50 -1.16 15.31
N THR A 100 13.80 -0.95 15.09
CA THR A 100 14.36 0.34 14.72
C THR A 100 14.53 0.34 13.21
N VAL A 101 14.03 1.38 12.54
CA VAL A 101 14.11 1.53 11.09
C VAL A 101 14.83 2.83 10.77
N THR A 102 15.74 2.79 9.80
CA THR A 102 16.55 3.92 9.34
C THR A 102 16.73 3.85 7.83
N VAL A 103 16.74 4.99 7.14
CA VAL A 103 17.04 5.07 5.71
C VAL A 103 18.45 5.61 5.54
N SER A 104 19.27 4.91 4.77
CA SER A 104 20.60 5.32 4.36
C SER A 104 20.57 5.83 2.91
N THR A 105 21.09 7.02 2.71
CA THR A 105 21.17 7.76 1.45
C THR A 105 22.63 8.13 1.17
N ASP A 106 22.93 8.60 -0.05
CA ASP A 106 24.27 9.11 -0.39
C ASP A 106 24.69 10.32 0.49
N ASP A 107 23.72 11.06 1.01
CA ASP A 107 23.92 12.25 1.84
C ASP A 107 23.97 11.94 3.35
N GLY A 108 23.72 10.70 3.77
CA GLY A 108 23.83 10.26 5.16
C GLY A 108 22.80 9.23 5.59
N THR A 109 22.62 9.05 6.90
CA THR A 109 21.57 8.17 7.45
C THR A 109 20.51 9.02 8.13
N LEU A 110 19.26 8.82 7.71
CA LEU A 110 18.08 9.48 8.21
C LEU A 110 17.29 8.50 9.08
N THR A 111 16.96 8.92 10.30
CA THR A 111 16.01 8.17 11.13
C THR A 111 14.62 8.29 10.53
N THR A 112 13.79 7.25 10.65
CA THR A 112 12.40 7.26 10.18
C THR A 112 11.45 7.49 11.35
N GLY A 113 10.36 8.24 11.17
CA GLY A 113 9.37 8.55 12.20
C GLY A 113 9.13 10.05 12.41
N SER A 114 8.62 10.42 13.59
CA SER A 114 8.06 11.76 13.89
C SER A 114 8.99 12.94 13.61
N ASP A 115 10.30 12.74 13.77
CA ASP A 115 11.35 13.75 13.60
C ASP A 115 12.30 13.40 12.44
N GLY A 116 11.91 12.45 11.58
CA GLY A 116 12.72 11.80 10.57
C GLY A 116 12.25 12.01 9.13
N THR A 117 12.79 11.21 8.20
CA THR A 117 12.23 11.09 6.85
C THR A 117 11.23 9.94 6.81
N ASP A 118 10.13 10.12 6.09
CA ASP A 118 9.22 9.03 5.73
C ASP A 118 9.47 8.51 4.32
N LEU A 119 10.38 9.17 3.58
CA LEU A 119 10.62 8.89 2.17
C LEU A 119 11.82 7.94 2.00
N TRP A 120 11.64 6.94 1.15
CA TRP A 120 12.63 5.99 0.69
C TRP A 120 12.71 6.03 -0.83
N LEU A 121 13.67 6.79 -1.36
CA LEU A 121 13.82 7.06 -2.79
C LEU A 121 14.48 5.89 -3.53
N PRO A 122 14.32 5.82 -4.87
CA PRO A 122 15.11 4.92 -5.71
C PRO A 122 16.62 5.06 -5.48
N GLY A 123 17.32 3.95 -5.29
CA GLY A 123 18.75 3.86 -4.98
C GLY A 123 19.10 4.02 -3.49
N GLU A 124 18.14 4.39 -2.64
CA GLU A 124 18.36 4.45 -1.20
C GLU A 124 18.17 3.09 -0.54
N THR A 125 18.75 2.93 0.64
CA THR A 125 18.75 1.67 1.39
C THR A 125 18.02 1.82 2.71
N LEU A 126 16.99 1.01 2.94
CA LEU A 126 16.31 0.86 4.21
C LEU A 126 17.05 -0.17 5.09
N SER A 127 17.56 0.28 6.22
CA SER A 127 18.13 -0.58 7.26
C SER A 127 17.13 -0.79 8.39
N VAL A 128 16.83 -2.05 8.69
CA VAL A 128 15.89 -2.48 9.72
C VAL A 128 16.64 -3.30 10.76
N SER A 129 16.51 -2.96 12.04
CA SER A 129 17.05 -3.73 13.15
C SER A 129 15.92 -4.14 14.10
N ILE A 130 15.69 -5.44 14.22
CA ILE A 130 14.60 -6.00 15.04
C ILE A 130 15.19 -6.61 16.32
N HIS A 131 14.71 -6.14 17.46
CA HIS A 131 15.14 -6.58 18.79
C HIS A 131 14.16 -7.62 19.34
N LYS A 132 14.34 -8.90 18.96
CA LYS A 132 13.45 -9.98 19.39
C LYS A 132 14.09 -11.36 19.24
N ASN A 133 14.03 -12.15 20.31
CA ASN A 133 14.48 -13.54 20.29
C ASN A 133 13.71 -14.36 19.26
N SER A 134 14.44 -15.04 18.38
CA SER A 134 13.87 -15.86 17.32
C SER A 134 14.84 -16.95 16.91
N THR A 135 14.37 -18.20 16.90
CA THR A 135 15.10 -19.30 16.30
C THR A 135 14.78 -19.34 14.81
N ASP A 136 15.80 -19.25 13.95
CA ASP A 136 15.65 -19.23 12.48
C ASP A 136 14.69 -18.11 11.98
N PRO A 137 15.07 -16.83 12.14
CA PRO A 137 14.21 -15.72 11.80
C PRO A 137 14.00 -15.60 10.29
N ARG A 138 12.75 -15.74 9.84
CA ARG A 138 12.33 -15.37 8.49
C ARG A 138 11.71 -13.99 8.49
N VAL A 139 12.30 -13.06 7.75
CA VAL A 139 11.78 -11.70 7.60
C VAL A 139 11.12 -11.54 6.25
N LYS A 140 9.93 -10.95 6.25
CA LYS A 140 9.24 -10.52 5.04
C LYS A 140 8.98 -9.03 5.13
N ILE A 141 9.31 -8.31 4.06
CA ILE A 141 9.02 -6.89 3.92
C ILE A 141 8.00 -6.73 2.81
N VAL A 142 7.03 -5.84 3.02
CA VAL A 142 5.99 -5.54 2.05
C VAL A 142 5.93 -4.03 1.89
N THR A 143 6.11 -3.54 0.67
CA THR A 143 5.98 -2.11 0.34
C THR A 143 4.51 -1.70 0.27
N GLU A 144 4.25 -0.40 0.22
CA GLU A 144 2.89 0.15 0.07
C GLU A 144 2.17 -0.30 -1.21
N THR A 145 2.93 -0.63 -2.26
CA THR A 145 2.42 -1.14 -3.54
C THR A 145 2.16 -2.65 -3.51
N GLY A 146 2.46 -3.32 -2.40
CA GLY A 146 2.26 -4.76 -2.22
C GLY A 146 3.40 -5.63 -2.76
N VAL A 147 4.46 -5.03 -3.31
CA VAL A 147 5.69 -5.75 -3.68
C VAL A 147 6.38 -6.20 -2.40
N ALA A 148 6.83 -7.45 -2.37
CA ALA A 148 7.36 -8.04 -1.15
C ALA A 148 8.55 -8.94 -1.42
N GLU A 149 9.52 -8.87 -0.51
CA GLU A 149 10.66 -9.77 -0.47
C GLU A 149 10.67 -10.56 0.83
N THR A 150 11.18 -11.79 0.78
CA THR A 150 11.25 -12.67 1.95
C THR A 150 12.62 -13.30 2.03
N GLU A 151 13.29 -13.11 3.15
CA GLU A 151 14.62 -13.64 3.40
C GLU A 151 14.64 -14.47 4.68
N VAL A 152 15.40 -15.57 4.65
CA VAL A 152 15.71 -16.37 5.83
C VAL A 152 17.05 -15.88 6.35
N VAL A 153 17.06 -15.35 7.56
CA VAL A 153 18.26 -14.75 8.14
C VAL A 153 19.04 -15.84 8.87
N ALA A 154 20.31 -16.01 8.49
CA ALA A 154 21.22 -17.03 9.02
C ALA A 154 22.31 -16.45 9.94
#